data_AF-A0A1F9Z588-F1
#
_entry.id   AF-A0A1F9Z588-F1
#
_cell.length_a   1.000
_cell.length_b   1.000
_cell.length_c   1.000
_cell.angle_alpha   90.00
_cell.angle_beta   90.00
_cell.angle_gamma   90.00
#
_symmetry.space_group_name_H-M   'P 1'
#
loop_
_entity.id
_entity.type
_entity.pdbx_description
1 polymer ?
#
loop_
_entity_poly.entity_id
_entity_poly.type
_entity_poly.pdbx_seq_one_letter_code
_entity_poly.pdbx_strand_id
1 'polypeptide(L)'
;MSKIKVTFLPQKKSILVPEGISIKDAAKFAEIVIDSPCGGIGKCGKCKVEVTFRNISRKQHKLACRTKITEEMTVTIPDSINVDLKKLFISASPIKNKTSNSGILGVAIDVGTTSIVGVLVDLVSKNTLSVAAEVNPQYVHGADVISRIDFSINNVDGTKKLQGQIVGAVNRIIAKLSKDTTIKSKKIQKITITGNTTMQHLFMGIDTKSLAFAPYQPPVKGIYNSITASQIGININDDAQVYFIPNISGWIGGDTLSMISALGFYKSDKIKLAIDIGTNGEIVLGSKKRILVASTAAGPCFEGANISSGMRAASGAIESVYFTDESIFYNVIDNVPAKGLCGSGLIDIIAELLRYEIIDETGRIKNIRELKDKLPSALLESIVENKEGNKVLVAKNDEQSIFVTQQDIRELQLGKAAISAGIQMLTMEMGIKIKEIDEILLAGTFGNYIDKTNAQRIGLIPSVSLKKVKYVGNAACEGARLALISQEVRDEMEEKIKTIEHIDLISKIDFQQTFVDAIYFPK
;
A
#
# COMPACT_ATOMS: atom_id res chain seq x y z
N MET A 1 -15.38 30.67 -6.39
CA MET A 1 -13.95 31.07 -6.34
C MET A 1 -13.39 31.06 -7.75
N SER A 2 -12.56 32.06 -8.09
CA SER A 2 -11.77 32.11 -9.33
C SER A 2 -10.82 30.91 -9.35
N LYS A 3 -10.89 30.11 -10.42
CA LYS A 3 -9.94 29.03 -10.68
C LYS A 3 -8.88 29.53 -11.63
N ILE A 4 -7.62 29.36 -11.24
CA ILE A 4 -6.46 29.80 -12.00
C ILE A 4 -5.80 28.59 -12.62
N LYS A 5 -5.48 28.69 -13.91
CA LYS A 5 -4.76 27.64 -14.61
C LYS A 5 -3.28 27.69 -14.23
N VAL A 6 -2.74 26.54 -13.84
CA VAL A 6 -1.31 26.35 -13.61
C VAL A 6 -0.82 25.18 -14.43
N THR A 7 0.25 25.39 -15.18
CA THR A 7 0.88 24.36 -16.01
C THR A 7 2.21 23.95 -15.40
N PHE A 8 2.41 22.67 -15.12
CA PHE A 8 3.65 22.13 -14.59
C PHE A 8 4.49 21.47 -15.69
N LEU A 9 5.77 21.83 -15.74
CA LEU A 9 6.78 21.28 -16.64
C LEU A 9 7.85 20.51 -15.83
N PRO A 10 8.45 19.43 -16.38
CA PRO A 10 8.36 18.94 -17.76
C PRO A 10 7.10 18.10 -18.11
N GLN A 11 6.25 17.78 -17.13
CA GLN A 11 5.12 16.86 -17.28
C GLN A 11 4.01 17.37 -18.22
N LYS A 12 4.02 18.67 -18.57
CA LYS A 12 2.99 19.36 -19.37
C LYS A 12 1.57 19.21 -18.79
N LYS A 13 1.44 18.95 -17.48
CA LYS A 13 0.16 18.79 -16.80
C LYS A 13 -0.39 20.17 -16.44
N SER A 14 -1.58 20.47 -16.92
CA SER A 14 -2.28 21.72 -16.59
C SER A 14 -3.46 21.40 -15.69
N ILE A 15 -3.54 22.08 -14.56
CA ILE A 15 -4.64 21.95 -13.61
C ILE A 15 -5.26 23.31 -13.33
N LEU A 16 -6.53 23.29 -12.93
CA LEU A 16 -7.24 24.47 -12.43
C LEU A 16 -7.24 24.40 -10.91
N VAL A 17 -6.65 25.41 -10.27
CA VAL A 17 -6.54 25.48 -8.80
C VAL A 17 -7.18 26.75 -8.26
N PRO A 18 -7.65 26.73 -7.01
CA PRO A 18 -8.14 27.95 -6.36
C PRO A 18 -7.07 29.04 -6.30
N GLU A 19 -7.47 30.28 -6.53
CA GLU A 19 -6.63 31.44 -6.24
C GLU A 19 -6.19 31.44 -4.77
N GLY A 20 -4.93 31.78 -4.49
CA GLY A 20 -4.38 31.84 -3.14
C GLY A 20 -3.82 30.52 -2.58
N ILE A 21 -3.83 29.42 -3.34
CA ILE A 21 -3.11 28.20 -2.93
C ILE A 21 -1.59 28.32 -3.18
N SER A 22 -0.75 27.60 -2.44
CA SER A 22 0.69 27.56 -2.72
C SER A 22 1.01 26.72 -3.96
N ILE A 23 2.12 27.02 -4.66
CA ILE A 23 2.60 26.19 -5.77
C ILE A 23 2.88 24.75 -5.32
N LYS A 24 3.36 24.55 -4.08
CA LYS A 24 3.57 23.21 -3.51
C LYS A 24 2.26 22.42 -3.46
N ASP A 25 1.20 23.04 -2.97
CA ASP A 25 -0.08 22.35 -2.80
C ASP A 25 -0.80 22.20 -4.16
N ALA A 26 -0.62 23.16 -5.08
CA ALA A 26 -0.99 22.99 -6.48
C ALA A 26 -0.23 21.85 -7.18
N ALA A 27 1.05 21.63 -6.86
CA ALA A 27 1.78 20.51 -7.43
C ALA A 27 1.24 19.16 -6.93
N LYS A 28 0.78 19.09 -5.67
CA LYS A 28 0.07 17.90 -5.16
C LYS A 28 -1.20 17.62 -5.96
N PHE A 29 -1.97 18.66 -6.29
CA PHE A 29 -3.14 18.53 -7.17
C PHE A 29 -2.79 18.04 -8.59
N ALA A 30 -1.58 18.31 -9.06
CA ALA A 30 -1.07 17.77 -10.31
C ALA A 30 -0.42 16.39 -10.15
N GLU A 31 -0.44 15.76 -8.99
CA GLU A 31 0.33 14.54 -8.66
C GLU A 31 1.85 14.70 -8.88
N ILE A 32 2.35 15.93 -8.78
CA ILE A 32 3.77 16.23 -8.93
C ILE A 32 4.38 16.47 -7.56
N VAL A 33 5.39 15.67 -7.22
CA VAL A 33 6.08 15.77 -5.95
C VAL A 33 7.13 16.88 -6.02
N ILE A 34 7.00 17.87 -5.14
CA ILE A 34 8.02 18.90 -4.91
C ILE A 34 8.64 18.66 -3.53
N ASP A 35 9.96 18.42 -3.48
CA ASP A 35 10.69 18.16 -2.23
C ASP A 35 10.57 19.37 -1.27
N SER A 36 9.93 19.15 -0.13
CA SER A 36 9.65 20.20 0.86
C SER A 36 9.76 19.68 2.30
N PRO A 37 10.96 19.23 2.72
CA PRO A 37 11.18 18.53 4.00
C PRO A 37 10.92 19.41 5.23
N CYS A 38 10.80 20.72 5.06
CA CYS A 38 10.41 21.65 6.13
C CYS A 38 8.88 21.76 6.31
N GLY A 39 8.07 20.94 5.66
CA GLY A 39 6.61 20.98 5.78
C GLY A 39 5.93 22.16 5.09
N GLY A 40 6.68 23.15 4.61
CA GLY A 40 6.13 24.32 3.90
C GLY A 40 6.44 25.67 4.56
N ILE A 41 7.20 25.67 5.66
CA ILE A 41 7.57 26.89 6.41
C ILE A 41 8.67 27.75 5.74
N GLY A 42 9.22 27.31 4.59
CA GLY A 42 10.14 28.11 3.76
C GLY A 42 11.62 28.09 4.15
N LYS A 43 12.05 27.25 5.11
CA LYS A 43 13.43 27.27 5.65
C LYS A 43 14.45 26.38 4.93
N CYS A 44 14.02 25.38 4.16
CA CYS A 44 14.94 24.36 3.61
C CYS A 44 15.48 24.65 2.20
N GLY A 45 14.88 25.58 1.45
CA GLY A 45 15.28 25.90 0.07
C GLY A 45 15.03 24.82 -0.99
N LYS A 46 14.62 23.60 -0.60
CA LYS A 46 14.53 22.43 -1.51
C LYS A 46 13.37 22.46 -2.50
N CYS A 47 12.31 23.21 -2.19
CA CYS A 47 11.14 23.34 -3.06
C CYS A 47 11.31 24.44 -4.12
N LYS A 48 12.55 24.73 -4.52
CA LYS A 48 12.84 25.80 -5.46
C LYS A 48 12.37 25.39 -6.85
N VAL A 49 11.55 26.24 -7.45
CA VAL A 49 10.95 26.04 -8.78
C VAL A 49 11.17 27.29 -9.62
N GLU A 50 11.10 27.13 -10.94
CA GLU A 50 11.12 28.23 -11.89
C GLU A 50 9.69 28.55 -12.31
N VAL A 51 9.28 29.82 -12.23
CA VAL A 51 7.92 30.27 -12.54
C VAL A 51 7.96 31.29 -13.69
N THR A 52 7.06 31.14 -14.64
CA THR A 52 6.81 32.09 -15.74
C THR A 52 5.33 32.47 -15.72
N PHE A 53 5.03 33.77 -15.68
CA PHE A 53 3.66 34.28 -15.65
C PHE A 53 3.16 34.57 -17.06
N ARG A 54 1.85 34.48 -17.31
CA ARG A 54 1.28 34.66 -18.66
C ARG A 54 1.65 36.00 -19.32
N ASN A 55 1.78 37.07 -18.54
CA ASN A 55 2.08 38.41 -19.04
C ASN A 55 3.56 38.83 -18.91
N ILE A 56 4.43 37.96 -18.40
CA ILE A 56 5.85 38.28 -18.13
C ILE A 56 6.73 37.14 -18.65
N SER A 57 7.50 37.38 -19.71
CA SER A 57 8.39 36.39 -20.34
C SER A 57 9.65 36.06 -19.51
N ARG A 58 9.86 36.73 -18.37
CA ARG A 58 11.05 36.56 -17.52
C ARG A 58 10.83 35.47 -16.47
N LYS A 59 11.65 34.43 -16.53
CA LYS A 59 11.71 33.33 -15.56
C LYS A 59 12.15 33.82 -14.17
N GLN A 60 11.42 33.42 -13.13
CA GLN A 60 11.76 33.73 -11.73
C GLN A 60 11.94 32.46 -10.91
N HIS A 61 12.94 32.44 -10.05
CA HIS A 61 13.12 31.35 -9.09
C HIS A 61 12.37 31.65 -7.80
N LYS A 62 11.51 30.74 -7.39
CA LYS A 62 10.64 30.90 -6.21
C LYS A 62 10.61 29.62 -5.38
N LEU A 63 10.23 29.74 -4.11
CA LEU A 63 9.96 28.57 -3.25
C LEU A 63 8.51 28.15 -3.43
N ALA A 64 8.28 26.92 -3.89
CA ALA A 64 6.93 26.43 -4.18
C ALA A 64 6.00 26.50 -2.97
N CYS A 65 6.52 26.25 -1.76
CA CYS A 65 5.71 26.26 -0.54
C CYS A 65 5.32 27.65 -0.02
N ARG A 66 5.98 28.72 -0.49
CA ARG A 66 5.72 30.10 -0.05
C ARG A 66 5.07 30.95 -1.12
N THR A 67 5.04 30.46 -2.36
CA THR A 67 4.54 31.23 -3.50
C THR A 67 3.09 30.88 -3.71
N LYS A 68 2.24 31.90 -3.60
CA LYS A 68 0.80 31.82 -3.76
C LYS A 68 0.44 32.01 -5.23
N ILE A 69 -0.56 31.27 -5.72
CA ILE A 69 -1.04 31.33 -7.09
C ILE A 69 -2.14 32.38 -7.18
N THR A 70 -1.82 33.53 -7.79
CA THR A 70 -2.72 34.68 -7.95
C THR A 70 -3.02 35.01 -9.41
N GLU A 71 -2.30 34.40 -10.34
CA GLU A 71 -2.51 34.54 -11.78
C GLU A 71 -2.03 33.29 -12.52
N GLU A 72 -2.40 33.17 -13.81
CA GLU A 72 -2.01 32.04 -14.65
C GLU A 72 -0.49 31.97 -14.80
N MET A 73 0.09 30.82 -14.46
CA MET A 73 1.53 30.62 -14.46
C MET A 73 1.95 29.23 -14.93
N THR A 74 3.15 29.17 -15.49
CA THR A 74 3.86 27.93 -15.79
C THR A 74 4.95 27.71 -14.75
N VAL A 75 4.93 26.56 -14.09
CA VAL A 75 5.89 26.15 -13.07
C VAL A 75 6.77 25.05 -13.64
N THR A 76 8.04 25.35 -13.86
CA THR A 76 9.05 24.37 -14.26
C THR A 76 9.73 23.82 -13.01
N ILE A 77 9.59 22.51 -12.84
CA ILE A 77 10.16 21.76 -11.73
C ILE A 77 11.50 21.17 -12.22
N PRO A 78 12.61 21.49 -11.57
CA PRO A 78 13.90 20.88 -11.88
C PRO A 78 13.81 19.35 -11.74
N ASP A 79 14.30 18.63 -12.75
CA ASP A 79 14.14 17.20 -13.00
C ASP A 79 13.73 16.31 -11.80
N SER A 80 12.47 15.87 -11.78
CA SER A 80 12.08 14.63 -11.09
C SER A 80 10.78 14.01 -11.64
N ILE A 81 10.98 12.96 -12.45
CA ILE A 81 10.29 11.65 -12.47
C ILE A 81 8.75 11.64 -12.59
N ASN A 82 8.30 11.22 -13.78
CA ASN A 82 6.95 10.72 -14.09
C ASN A 82 6.57 9.48 -13.26
N VAL A 83 5.31 9.41 -12.83
CA VAL A 83 4.66 8.23 -12.24
C VAL A 83 3.38 7.98 -13.07
N ASP A 84 3.19 6.78 -13.64
CA ASP A 84 2.11 5.91 -13.14
C ASP A 84 2.27 4.39 -13.40
N LEU A 85 3.45 3.94 -13.81
CA LEU A 85 3.77 2.49 -13.90
C LEU A 85 4.88 2.07 -12.92
N LYS A 86 5.56 3.03 -12.30
CA LYS A 86 6.65 2.78 -11.34
C LYS A 86 6.19 2.32 -9.95
N LYS A 87 4.91 2.52 -9.60
CA LYS A 87 4.36 2.21 -8.27
C LYS A 87 4.17 0.70 -8.01
N LEU A 88 4.29 -0.13 -9.05
CA LEU A 88 4.30 -1.60 -8.94
C LEU A 88 5.70 -2.19 -8.68
N PHE A 89 6.76 -1.36 -8.68
CA PHE A 89 8.15 -1.81 -8.55
C PHE A 89 8.90 -1.09 -7.42
N ILE A 90 9.90 -1.76 -6.83
CA ILE A 90 10.98 -1.09 -6.09
C ILE A 90 11.79 -0.27 -7.10
N SER A 91 11.41 1.00 -7.34
CA SER A 91 12.13 2.13 -7.98
C SER A 91 13.15 1.93 -9.15
N ALA A 92 13.42 0.73 -9.68
CA ALA A 92 14.66 0.45 -10.39
C ALA A 92 14.56 -0.49 -11.61
N SER A 93 13.38 -0.85 -12.11
CA SER A 93 13.27 -1.61 -13.36
C SER A 93 12.46 -0.84 -14.41
N PRO A 94 13.11 -0.13 -15.35
CA PRO A 94 12.40 0.49 -16.46
C PRO A 94 11.79 -0.59 -17.36
N ILE A 95 10.49 -0.48 -17.65
CA ILE A 95 9.87 -1.23 -18.76
C ILE A 95 10.57 -0.76 -20.04
N LYS A 96 11.45 -1.60 -20.60
CA LYS A 96 12.12 -1.29 -21.86
C LYS A 96 11.25 -1.78 -23.00
N ASN A 97 10.51 -0.85 -23.61
CA ASN A 97 9.88 -1.08 -24.90
C ASN A 97 10.98 -1.16 -25.97
N LYS A 98 11.13 -2.34 -26.60
CA LYS A 98 12.01 -2.66 -27.76
C LYS A 98 13.44 -3.11 -27.45
N THR A 99 13.60 -4.25 -26.80
CA THR A 99 14.76 -5.13 -27.04
C THR A 99 14.28 -6.44 -27.65
N SER A 100 15.02 -6.98 -28.62
CA SER A 100 14.82 -8.33 -29.13
C SER A 100 14.75 -9.31 -27.96
N ASN A 101 13.63 -10.02 -27.80
CA ASN A 101 13.53 -11.03 -26.76
C ASN A 101 14.47 -12.20 -27.08
N SER A 102 15.09 -12.75 -26.05
CA SER A 102 16.00 -13.90 -26.16
C SER A 102 15.26 -15.22 -26.45
N GLY A 103 13.93 -15.22 -26.32
CA GLY A 103 13.06 -16.38 -26.46
C GLY A 103 12.86 -17.20 -25.18
N ILE A 104 13.65 -16.96 -24.13
CA ILE A 104 13.53 -17.66 -22.83
C ILE A 104 12.84 -16.74 -21.82
N LEU A 105 11.61 -17.09 -21.45
CA LEU A 105 10.73 -16.21 -20.68
C LEU A 105 10.26 -16.87 -19.40
N GLY A 106 9.95 -16.04 -18.41
CA GLY A 106 9.32 -16.47 -17.18
C GLY A 106 8.26 -15.49 -16.71
N VAL A 107 7.41 -15.93 -15.79
CA VAL A 107 6.42 -15.06 -15.15
C VAL A 107 6.52 -15.15 -13.64
N ALA A 108 6.54 -14.01 -12.96
CA ALA A 108 6.43 -13.94 -11.51
C ALA A 108 5.00 -13.55 -11.16
N ILE A 109 4.36 -14.29 -10.25
CA ILE A 109 2.98 -14.08 -9.82
C ILE A 109 2.96 -13.81 -8.31
N ASP A 110 2.31 -12.74 -7.92
CA ASP A 110 1.95 -12.42 -6.55
C ASP A 110 0.46 -12.64 -6.36
N VAL A 111 0.11 -13.61 -5.51
CA VAL A 111 -1.26 -14.02 -5.21
C VAL A 111 -1.68 -13.41 -3.87
N GLY A 112 -2.14 -12.16 -3.92
CA GLY A 112 -2.72 -11.49 -2.78
C GLY A 112 -4.18 -11.89 -2.54
N THR A 113 -4.65 -11.63 -1.32
CA THR A 113 -6.06 -11.87 -0.95
C THR A 113 -7.01 -11.03 -1.82
N THR A 114 -6.70 -9.75 -2.05
CA THR A 114 -7.55 -8.84 -2.84
C THR A 114 -7.20 -8.80 -4.32
N SER A 115 -5.93 -8.96 -4.68
CA SER A 115 -5.43 -8.78 -6.05
C SER A 115 -4.37 -9.81 -6.39
N ILE A 116 -4.33 -10.22 -7.66
CA ILE A 116 -3.29 -11.08 -8.22
C ILE A 116 -2.53 -10.27 -9.25
N VAL A 117 -1.20 -10.23 -9.14
CA VAL A 117 -0.32 -9.46 -10.03
C VAL A 117 0.64 -10.41 -10.72
N GLY A 118 0.84 -10.24 -12.03
CA GLY A 118 1.78 -11.00 -12.83
C GLY A 118 2.76 -10.12 -13.59
N VAL A 119 4.03 -10.52 -13.60
CA VAL A 119 5.13 -9.82 -14.27
C VAL A 119 5.79 -10.77 -15.25
N LEU A 120 5.72 -10.46 -16.54
CA LEU A 120 6.41 -11.18 -17.60
C LEU A 120 7.86 -10.67 -17.72
N VAL A 121 8.82 -11.58 -17.72
CA VAL A 121 10.25 -11.28 -17.68
C VAL A 121 10.99 -12.04 -18.77
N ASP A 122 11.93 -11.37 -19.45
CA ASP A 122 12.93 -12.04 -20.26
C ASP A 122 14.06 -12.54 -19.36
N LEU A 123 14.27 -13.86 -19.31
CA LEU A 123 15.19 -14.47 -18.32
C LEU A 123 16.67 -14.24 -18.65
N VAL A 124 17.01 -13.88 -19.89
CA VAL A 124 18.38 -13.59 -20.31
C VAL A 124 18.73 -12.15 -20.00
N SER A 125 17.91 -11.21 -20.48
CA SER A 125 18.13 -9.78 -20.26
C SER A 125 17.70 -9.30 -18.87
N LYS A 126 16.94 -10.12 -18.14
CA LYS A 126 16.37 -9.84 -16.80
C LYS A 126 15.39 -8.66 -16.78
N ASN A 127 14.98 -8.18 -17.96
CA ASN A 127 14.07 -7.06 -18.09
C ASN A 127 12.62 -7.51 -17.95
N THR A 128 11.83 -6.68 -17.27
CA THR A 128 10.38 -6.78 -17.28
C THR A 128 9.84 -6.37 -18.67
N LEU A 129 9.04 -7.24 -19.27
CA LEU A 129 8.41 -7.03 -20.58
C LEU A 129 6.99 -6.48 -20.45
N SER A 130 6.21 -6.99 -19.50
CA SER A 130 4.82 -6.56 -19.25
C SER A 130 4.39 -6.87 -17.82
N VAL A 131 3.37 -6.15 -17.36
CA VAL A 131 2.73 -6.33 -16.05
C VAL A 131 1.22 -6.35 -16.25
N ALA A 132 0.55 -7.27 -15.58
CA ALA A 132 -0.90 -7.35 -15.55
C ALA A 132 -1.37 -7.65 -14.12
N ALA A 133 -2.56 -7.19 -13.78
CA ALA A 133 -3.19 -7.47 -12.50
C ALA A 133 -4.68 -7.73 -12.69
N GLU A 134 -5.26 -8.50 -11.79
CA GLU A 134 -6.70 -8.78 -11.69
C GLU A 134 -7.13 -8.76 -10.22
N VAL A 135 -8.40 -8.44 -9.95
CA VAL A 135 -9.00 -8.67 -8.64
C VAL A 135 -9.05 -10.18 -8.39
N ASN A 136 -8.67 -10.62 -7.18
CA ASN A 136 -8.72 -12.04 -6.85
C ASN A 136 -10.19 -12.52 -6.85
N PRO A 137 -10.60 -13.43 -7.76
CA PRO A 137 -11.99 -13.84 -7.92
C PRO A 137 -12.57 -14.60 -6.72
N GLN A 138 -11.73 -15.03 -5.78
CA GLN A 138 -12.18 -15.65 -4.53
C GLN A 138 -12.95 -14.69 -3.61
N TYR A 139 -12.94 -13.38 -3.90
CA TYR A 139 -13.69 -12.38 -3.12
C TYR A 139 -15.18 -12.70 -2.96
N VAL A 140 -15.77 -13.43 -3.92
CA VAL A 140 -17.18 -13.84 -3.88
C VAL A 140 -17.48 -14.85 -2.76
N HIS A 141 -16.46 -15.54 -2.26
CA HIS A 141 -16.57 -16.56 -1.21
C HIS A 141 -16.02 -16.09 0.13
N GLY A 142 -15.41 -14.90 0.18
CA GLY A 142 -14.79 -14.37 1.38
C GLY A 142 -13.96 -13.12 1.14
N ALA A 143 -14.21 -12.09 1.96
CA ALA A 143 -13.49 -10.83 1.91
C ALA A 143 -12.04 -10.96 2.40
N ASP A 144 -11.75 -11.96 3.25
CA ASP A 144 -10.45 -12.18 3.90
C ASP A 144 -10.00 -13.65 3.81
N VAL A 145 -8.84 -13.97 4.39
CA VAL A 145 -8.29 -15.33 4.40
C VAL A 145 -9.12 -16.29 5.26
N ILE A 146 -9.72 -15.84 6.36
CA ILE A 146 -10.47 -16.68 7.31
C ILE A 146 -11.76 -17.17 6.67
N SER A 147 -12.54 -16.25 6.10
CA SER A 147 -13.78 -16.55 5.38
C SER A 147 -13.55 -17.52 4.20
N ARG A 148 -12.39 -17.44 3.53
CA ARG A 148 -12.02 -18.39 2.46
C ARG A 148 -11.67 -19.77 3.01
N ILE A 149 -10.98 -19.85 4.15
CA ILE A 149 -10.73 -21.13 4.82
C ILE A 149 -12.06 -21.74 5.28
N ASP A 150 -12.96 -20.93 5.84
CA ASP A 150 -14.30 -21.39 6.22
C ASP A 150 -15.06 -21.95 5.02
N PHE A 151 -15.05 -21.24 3.89
CA PHE A 151 -15.62 -21.73 2.64
C PHE A 151 -15.00 -23.06 2.20
N SER A 152 -13.67 -23.21 2.31
CA SER A 152 -12.98 -24.45 1.93
C SER A 152 -13.40 -25.64 2.77
N ILE A 153 -13.68 -25.41 4.07
CA ILE A 153 -14.09 -26.43 5.04
C ILE A 153 -15.58 -26.80 4.86
N ASN A 154 -16.45 -25.80 4.72
CA ASN A 154 -17.90 -25.98 4.82
C ASN A 154 -18.59 -26.26 3.48
N ASN A 155 -17.85 -26.30 2.37
CA ASN A 155 -18.41 -26.57 1.04
C ASN A 155 -17.78 -27.80 0.40
N VAL A 156 -18.62 -28.60 -0.26
CA VAL A 156 -18.16 -29.74 -1.07
C VAL A 156 -17.18 -29.22 -2.14
N ASP A 157 -16.00 -29.84 -2.18
CA ASP A 157 -14.87 -29.44 -3.04
C ASP A 157 -14.44 -27.96 -2.89
N GLY A 158 -14.66 -27.36 -1.71
CA GLY A 158 -14.37 -25.94 -1.45
C GLY A 158 -12.93 -25.54 -1.82
N THR A 159 -11.94 -26.32 -1.39
CA THR A 159 -10.52 -26.10 -1.75
C THR A 159 -10.30 -26.12 -3.26
N LYS A 160 -10.86 -27.10 -3.99
CA LYS A 160 -10.71 -27.19 -5.45
C LYS A 160 -11.40 -26.04 -6.19
N LYS A 161 -12.57 -25.60 -5.70
CA LYS A 161 -13.28 -24.43 -6.26
C LYS A 161 -12.42 -23.16 -6.13
N LEU A 162 -11.87 -22.93 -4.93
CA LEU A 162 -10.99 -21.80 -4.65
C LEU A 162 -9.68 -21.89 -5.45
N GLN A 163 -9.11 -23.09 -5.60
CA GLN A 163 -7.95 -23.35 -6.46
C GLN A 163 -8.24 -22.97 -7.91
N GLY A 164 -9.33 -23.51 -8.49
CA GLY A 164 -9.71 -23.28 -9.88
C GLY A 164 -9.94 -21.79 -10.18
N GLN A 165 -10.44 -21.03 -9.22
CA GLN A 165 -10.58 -19.58 -9.32
C GLN A 165 -9.22 -18.85 -9.40
N ILE A 166 -8.24 -19.22 -8.56
CA ILE A 166 -6.88 -18.67 -8.63
C ILE A 166 -6.23 -19.04 -9.96
N VAL A 167 -6.25 -20.33 -10.33
CA VAL A 167 -5.68 -20.84 -11.59
C VAL A 167 -6.28 -20.11 -12.78
N GLY A 168 -7.60 -19.94 -12.80
CA GLY A 168 -8.31 -19.20 -13.84
C GLY A 168 -7.87 -17.74 -13.96
N ALA A 169 -7.69 -17.04 -12.84
CA ALA A 169 -7.19 -15.66 -12.83
C ALA A 169 -5.73 -15.57 -13.30
N VAL A 170 -4.85 -16.46 -12.82
CA VAL A 170 -3.46 -16.53 -13.27
C VAL A 170 -3.38 -16.77 -14.78
N ASN A 171 -4.22 -17.67 -15.32
CA ASN A 171 -4.30 -17.91 -16.76
C ASN A 171 -4.79 -16.69 -17.56
N ARG A 172 -5.76 -15.91 -17.03
CA ARG A 172 -6.19 -14.65 -17.66
C ARG A 172 -5.09 -13.59 -17.64
N ILE A 173 -4.37 -13.47 -16.53
CA ILE A 173 -3.20 -12.59 -16.39
C ILE A 173 -2.13 -12.98 -17.43
N ILE A 174 -1.79 -14.26 -17.54
CA ILE A 174 -0.81 -14.77 -18.53
C ILE A 174 -1.28 -14.48 -19.97
N ALA A 175 -2.57 -14.67 -20.26
CA ALA A 175 -3.14 -14.35 -21.57
C ALA A 175 -3.05 -12.85 -21.89
N LYS A 176 -3.29 -11.98 -20.90
CA LYS A 176 -3.12 -10.52 -21.04
C LYS A 176 -1.65 -10.14 -21.28
N LEU A 177 -0.73 -10.65 -20.47
CA LEU A 177 0.72 -10.44 -20.65
C LEU A 177 1.20 -10.89 -22.04
N SER A 178 0.71 -12.04 -22.49
CA SER A 178 0.98 -12.59 -23.82
C SER A 178 0.45 -11.70 -24.94
N LYS A 179 -0.78 -11.19 -24.79
CA LYS A 179 -1.41 -10.26 -25.73
C LYS A 179 -0.65 -8.94 -25.82
N ASP A 180 -0.31 -8.35 -24.68
CA ASP A 180 0.36 -7.04 -24.59
C ASP A 180 1.77 -7.05 -25.21
N THR A 181 2.42 -8.22 -25.23
CA THR A 181 3.77 -8.40 -25.79
C THR A 181 3.80 -9.11 -27.14
N THR A 182 2.66 -9.61 -27.63
CA THR A 182 2.54 -10.50 -28.81
C THR A 182 3.31 -11.82 -28.69
N ILE A 183 3.70 -12.20 -27.46
CA ILE A 183 4.44 -13.43 -27.17
C ILE A 183 3.44 -14.54 -26.85
N LYS A 184 3.61 -15.73 -27.43
CA LYS A 184 2.79 -16.91 -27.08
C LYS A 184 3.10 -17.40 -25.67
N SER A 185 2.10 -17.68 -24.85
CA SER A 185 2.26 -18.18 -23.47
C SER A 185 3.10 -19.46 -23.38
N LYS A 186 3.07 -20.32 -24.40
CA LYS A 186 3.89 -21.54 -24.51
C LYS A 186 5.41 -21.28 -24.58
N LYS A 187 5.86 -20.04 -24.78
CA LYS A 187 7.27 -19.65 -24.66
C LYS A 187 7.71 -19.36 -23.22
N ILE A 188 6.78 -19.28 -22.27
CA ILE A 188 7.07 -19.07 -20.86
C ILE A 188 7.49 -20.42 -20.26
N GLN A 189 8.75 -20.52 -19.81
CA GLN A 189 9.40 -21.76 -19.38
C GLN A 189 9.57 -21.86 -17.86
N LYS A 190 9.46 -20.74 -17.14
CA LYS A 190 9.56 -20.71 -15.67
C LYS A 190 8.46 -19.86 -15.08
N ILE A 191 8.00 -20.24 -13.90
CA ILE A 191 7.06 -19.44 -13.13
C ILE A 191 7.43 -19.46 -11.65
N THR A 192 7.38 -18.30 -11.02
CA THR A 192 7.56 -18.15 -9.58
C THR A 192 6.28 -17.58 -8.97
N ILE A 193 5.82 -18.17 -7.89
CA ILE A 193 4.60 -17.80 -7.19
C ILE A 193 4.95 -17.36 -5.77
N THR A 194 4.38 -16.24 -5.36
CA THR A 194 4.43 -15.74 -3.99
C THR A 194 3.02 -15.41 -3.50
N GLY A 195 2.82 -15.45 -2.20
CA GLY A 195 1.58 -15.03 -1.53
C GLY A 195 1.62 -15.45 -0.07
N ASN A 196 0.62 -15.02 0.71
CA ASN A 196 0.49 -15.50 2.08
C ASN A 196 0.20 -17.01 2.08
N THR A 197 0.40 -17.65 3.23
CA THR A 197 0.36 -19.11 3.34
C THR A 197 -0.96 -19.71 2.89
N THR A 198 -2.09 -19.10 3.25
CA THR A 198 -3.42 -19.52 2.80
C THR A 198 -3.55 -19.42 1.29
N MET A 199 -3.13 -18.29 0.68
CA MET A 199 -3.22 -18.11 -0.78
C MET A 199 -2.37 -19.13 -1.54
N GLN A 200 -1.14 -19.40 -1.10
CA GLN A 200 -0.30 -20.42 -1.73
C GLN A 200 -0.90 -21.82 -1.59
N HIS A 201 -1.39 -22.20 -0.41
CA HIS A 201 -2.00 -23.51 -0.21
C HIS A 201 -3.28 -23.71 -1.04
N LEU A 202 -4.17 -22.70 -1.08
CA LEU A 202 -5.36 -22.76 -1.94
C LEU A 202 -4.97 -22.89 -3.42
N PHE A 203 -3.92 -22.19 -3.88
CA PHE A 203 -3.43 -22.34 -5.25
C PHE A 203 -2.84 -23.74 -5.52
N MET A 204 -2.14 -24.32 -4.55
CA MET A 204 -1.62 -25.68 -4.65
C MET A 204 -2.72 -26.75 -4.50
N GLY A 205 -3.94 -26.38 -4.12
CA GLY A 205 -5.01 -27.33 -3.81
C GLY A 205 -4.80 -28.08 -2.48
N ILE A 206 -3.97 -27.54 -1.59
CA ILE A 206 -3.71 -28.08 -0.25
C ILE A 206 -4.84 -27.67 0.68
N ASP A 207 -5.32 -28.61 1.51
CA ASP A 207 -6.34 -28.34 2.53
C ASP A 207 -5.84 -27.33 3.58
N THR A 208 -6.53 -26.20 3.73
CA THR A 208 -6.19 -25.13 4.65
C THR A 208 -6.85 -25.24 6.02
N LYS A 209 -7.59 -26.33 6.32
CA LYS A 209 -8.35 -26.49 7.56
C LYS A 209 -7.55 -26.21 8.83
N SER A 210 -6.30 -26.67 8.90
CA SER A 210 -5.44 -26.48 10.08
C SER A 210 -5.06 -25.02 10.34
N LEU A 211 -5.23 -24.12 9.36
CA LEU A 211 -5.02 -22.68 9.52
C LEU A 211 -6.20 -21.99 10.19
N ALA A 212 -7.38 -22.60 10.28
CA ALA A 212 -8.53 -22.00 10.98
C ALA A 212 -8.48 -22.17 12.50
N PHE A 213 -7.73 -23.14 13.01
CA PHE A 213 -7.77 -23.54 14.42
C PHE A 213 -6.39 -23.44 15.05
N ALA A 214 -6.33 -22.94 16.28
CA ALA A 214 -5.10 -22.97 17.07
C ALA A 214 -4.53 -24.40 17.12
N PRO A 215 -3.22 -24.61 16.90
CA PRO A 215 -2.14 -23.62 16.88
C PRO A 215 -1.85 -22.95 15.51
N TYR A 216 -2.82 -22.91 14.59
CA TYR A 216 -2.76 -22.24 13.28
C TYR A 216 -1.60 -22.75 12.40
N GLN A 217 -1.32 -24.04 12.50
CA GLN A 217 -0.16 -24.62 11.84
C GLN A 217 -0.48 -24.93 10.37
N PRO A 218 0.40 -24.51 9.43
CA PRO A 218 0.23 -24.88 8.04
C PRO A 218 0.48 -26.39 7.85
N PRO A 219 -0.26 -27.07 6.94
CA PRO A 219 -0.01 -28.47 6.61
C PRO A 219 1.40 -28.72 6.07
N VAL A 220 1.93 -27.74 5.33
CA VAL A 220 3.29 -27.72 4.81
C VAL A 220 3.94 -26.39 5.17
N LYS A 221 5.10 -26.43 5.80
CA LYS A 221 5.89 -25.26 6.21
C LYS A 221 7.24 -25.27 5.51
N GLY A 222 7.71 -24.10 5.08
CA GLY A 222 9.01 -23.96 4.44
C GLY A 222 8.96 -24.28 2.95
N ILE A 223 9.88 -25.13 2.50
CA ILE A 223 10.16 -25.38 1.08
C ILE A 223 9.11 -26.33 0.50
N TYR A 224 8.64 -26.03 -0.71
CA TYR A 224 7.66 -26.84 -1.44
C TYR A 224 8.34 -27.77 -2.44
N ASN A 225 7.71 -28.93 -2.69
CA ASN A 225 8.13 -29.84 -3.74
C ASN A 225 7.92 -29.22 -5.12
N SER A 226 8.80 -29.57 -6.07
CA SER A 226 8.69 -29.12 -7.45
C SER A 226 7.44 -29.68 -8.12
N ILE A 227 6.74 -28.84 -8.86
CA ILE A 227 5.53 -29.17 -9.61
C ILE A 227 5.53 -28.44 -10.95
N THR A 228 4.93 -29.04 -11.96
CA THR A 228 4.86 -28.47 -13.30
C THR A 228 3.61 -27.61 -13.49
N ALA A 229 3.66 -26.71 -14.45
CA ALA A 229 2.52 -25.89 -14.85
C ALA A 229 1.31 -26.73 -15.25
N SER A 230 1.53 -27.86 -15.95
CA SER A 230 0.47 -28.79 -16.34
C SER A 230 -0.23 -29.45 -15.16
N GLN A 231 0.48 -29.77 -14.07
CA GLN A 231 -0.11 -30.37 -12.86
C GLN A 231 -1.09 -29.45 -12.12
N ILE A 232 -0.87 -28.13 -12.17
CA ILE A 232 -1.77 -27.12 -11.56
C ILE A 232 -2.78 -26.53 -12.56
N GLY A 233 -2.59 -26.74 -13.85
CA GLY A 233 -3.47 -26.20 -14.90
C GLY A 233 -3.11 -24.78 -15.34
N ILE A 234 -1.83 -24.40 -15.27
CA ILE A 234 -1.32 -23.11 -15.75
C ILE A 234 -0.97 -23.23 -17.24
N ASN A 235 -1.52 -22.32 -18.07
CA ASN A 235 -1.47 -22.36 -19.53
C ASN A 235 -0.18 -21.77 -20.12
N ILE A 236 0.97 -22.31 -19.70
CA ILE A 236 2.31 -21.99 -20.23
C ILE A 236 2.95 -23.25 -20.83
N ASN A 237 4.27 -23.29 -21.01
CA ASN A 237 4.95 -24.53 -21.37
C ASN A 237 4.60 -25.64 -20.35
N ASP A 238 4.22 -26.82 -20.82
CA ASP A 238 3.66 -27.88 -19.98
C ASP A 238 4.67 -28.47 -18.98
N ASP A 239 5.96 -28.37 -19.31
CA ASP A 239 7.10 -28.81 -18.48
C ASP A 239 7.68 -27.66 -17.63
N ALA A 240 7.10 -26.46 -17.70
CA ALA A 240 7.56 -25.32 -16.92
C ALA A 240 7.44 -25.64 -15.42
N GLN A 241 8.56 -25.51 -14.71
CA GLN A 241 8.59 -25.70 -13.27
C GLN A 241 7.96 -24.49 -12.57
N VAL A 242 7.07 -24.77 -11.64
CA VAL A 242 6.43 -23.79 -10.75
C VAL A 242 7.20 -23.76 -9.44
N TYR A 243 7.83 -22.63 -9.17
CA TYR A 243 8.50 -22.38 -7.90
C TYR A 243 7.60 -21.60 -6.97
N PHE A 244 7.08 -22.24 -5.93
CA PHE A 244 6.39 -21.56 -4.84
C PHE A 244 7.43 -21.09 -3.83
N ILE A 245 7.40 -19.80 -3.51
CA ILE A 245 8.32 -19.24 -2.53
C ILE A 245 8.01 -19.84 -1.15
N PRO A 246 9.04 -20.27 -0.39
CA PRO A 246 8.84 -20.93 0.90
C PRO A 246 8.02 -20.08 1.90
N ASN A 247 7.13 -20.73 2.64
CA ASN A 247 6.28 -20.08 3.65
C ASN A 247 6.91 -20.11 5.04
N ILE A 248 6.85 -18.98 5.77
CA ILE A 248 7.51 -18.81 7.08
C ILE A 248 6.68 -19.41 8.22
N SER A 249 5.37 -19.18 8.24
CA SER A 249 4.44 -19.67 9.27
C SER A 249 3.01 -19.80 8.72
N GLY A 250 2.01 -20.07 9.57
CA GLY A 250 0.62 -20.20 9.14
C GLY A 250 0.00 -18.91 8.57
N TRP A 251 0.44 -17.75 9.07
CA TRP A 251 -0.07 -16.43 8.65
C TRP A 251 0.96 -15.57 7.93
N ILE A 252 2.21 -16.06 7.80
CA ILE A 252 3.31 -15.35 7.15
C ILE A 252 3.85 -16.23 6.04
N GLY A 253 3.56 -15.85 4.80
CA GLY A 253 3.87 -16.66 3.63
C GLY A 253 5.11 -16.21 2.86
N GLY A 254 5.17 -16.68 1.63
CA GLY A 254 6.24 -16.41 0.67
C GLY A 254 6.24 -14.96 0.23
N ASP A 255 5.11 -14.24 0.32
CA ASP A 255 5.04 -12.79 0.12
C ASP A 255 5.97 -12.01 1.06
N THR A 256 5.97 -12.37 2.34
CA THR A 256 6.86 -11.78 3.33
C THR A 256 8.31 -12.18 3.07
N LEU A 257 8.58 -13.44 2.73
CA LEU A 257 9.94 -13.88 2.39
C LEU A 257 10.47 -13.20 1.12
N SER A 258 9.59 -12.98 0.14
CA SER A 258 9.85 -12.20 -1.06
C SER A 258 10.21 -10.77 -0.72
N MET A 259 9.43 -10.11 0.14
CA MET A 259 9.70 -8.76 0.61
C MET A 259 11.06 -8.67 1.34
N ILE A 260 11.37 -9.60 2.24
CA ILE A 260 12.66 -9.67 2.96
C ILE A 260 13.83 -9.70 1.98
N SER A 261 13.71 -10.53 0.93
CA SER A 261 14.74 -10.72 -0.08
C SER A 261 14.87 -9.49 -0.99
N ALA A 262 13.75 -8.96 -1.47
CA ALA A 262 13.70 -7.78 -2.34
C ALA A 262 14.25 -6.52 -1.66
N LEU A 263 13.99 -6.37 -0.36
CA LEU A 263 14.48 -5.26 0.45
C LEU A 263 15.90 -5.48 1.00
N GLY A 264 16.52 -6.63 0.69
CA GLY A 264 17.90 -6.94 1.02
C GLY A 264 18.17 -6.92 2.53
N PHE A 265 17.30 -7.53 3.34
CA PHE A 265 17.52 -7.65 4.78
C PHE A 265 18.77 -8.50 5.08
N TYR A 266 18.95 -9.62 4.38
CA TYR A 266 20.10 -10.52 4.54
C TYR A 266 21.46 -9.89 4.20
N LYS A 267 21.46 -8.74 3.52
CA LYS A 267 22.66 -8.09 2.99
C LYS A 267 23.00 -6.77 3.69
N SER A 268 22.22 -6.36 4.69
CA SER A 268 22.32 -5.03 5.29
C SER A 268 22.59 -5.07 6.79
N ASP A 269 23.55 -4.27 7.26
CA ASP A 269 23.77 -4.02 8.69
C ASP A 269 22.77 -3.02 9.29
N LYS A 270 22.03 -2.30 8.44
CA LYS A 270 21.01 -1.35 8.88
C LYS A 270 19.82 -2.09 9.50
N ILE A 271 19.29 -1.55 10.58
CA ILE A 271 18.03 -2.01 11.16
C ILE A 271 16.89 -1.44 10.32
N LYS A 272 16.22 -2.32 9.58
CA LYS A 272 15.10 -2.00 8.72
C LYS A 272 13.80 -2.46 9.37
N LEU A 273 12.76 -1.65 9.24
CA LEU A 273 11.38 -1.99 9.54
C LEU A 273 10.61 -1.97 8.21
N ALA A 274 10.16 -3.10 7.71
CA ALA A 274 9.23 -3.15 6.58
C ALA A 274 7.82 -3.45 7.06
N ILE A 275 6.84 -2.75 6.48
CA ILE A 275 5.42 -2.86 6.82
C ILE A 275 4.66 -3.00 5.51
N ASP A 276 4.05 -4.16 5.27
CA ASP A 276 3.04 -4.32 4.24
C ASP A 276 1.68 -4.01 4.83
N ILE A 277 0.97 -3.06 4.22
CA ILE A 277 -0.32 -2.59 4.71
C ILE A 277 -1.39 -3.06 3.75
N GLY A 278 -2.12 -4.11 4.15
CA GLY A 278 -3.33 -4.59 3.49
C GLY A 278 -4.35 -5.09 4.51
N THR A 279 -5.26 -5.98 4.07
CA THR A 279 -6.17 -6.70 4.96
C THR A 279 -5.44 -7.35 6.14
N ASN A 280 -4.27 -7.94 5.85
CA ASN A 280 -3.29 -8.34 6.85
C ASN A 280 -2.18 -7.29 6.89
N GLY A 281 -1.60 -7.11 8.07
CA GLY A 281 -0.42 -6.27 8.26
C GLY A 281 0.82 -7.10 8.55
N GLU A 282 1.60 -7.43 7.52
CA GLU A 282 2.89 -8.10 7.67
C GLU A 282 3.97 -7.11 8.05
N ILE A 283 4.70 -7.41 9.13
CA ILE A 283 5.75 -6.55 9.68
C ILE A 283 7.04 -7.36 9.74
N VAL A 284 8.12 -6.78 9.22
CA VAL A 284 9.47 -7.34 9.28
C VAL A 284 10.37 -6.34 9.96
N LEU A 285 11.04 -6.75 11.04
CA LEU A 285 12.04 -5.93 11.73
C LEU A 285 13.37 -6.68 11.78
N GLY A 286 14.45 -6.04 11.33
CA GLY A 286 15.77 -6.65 11.47
C GLY A 286 16.84 -6.14 10.53
N SER A 287 17.91 -6.92 10.49
CA SER A 287 19.10 -6.73 9.66
C SER A 287 19.66 -8.11 9.26
N LYS A 288 20.82 -8.16 8.62
CA LYS A 288 21.50 -9.43 8.29
C LYS A 288 21.81 -10.31 9.50
N LYS A 289 21.80 -9.74 10.71
CA LYS A 289 22.13 -10.46 11.97
C LYS A 289 20.94 -11.21 12.56
N ARG A 290 19.74 -10.64 12.49
CA ARG A 290 18.51 -11.16 13.10
C ARG A 290 17.32 -10.53 12.39
N ILE A 291 16.32 -11.34 12.05
CA ILE A 291 15.10 -10.90 11.38
C ILE A 291 13.91 -11.48 12.13
N LEU A 292 13.07 -10.59 12.63
CA LEU A 292 11.80 -10.92 13.26
C LEU A 292 10.66 -10.59 12.30
N VAL A 293 9.65 -11.43 12.28
CA VAL A 293 8.43 -11.22 11.49
C VAL A 293 7.19 -11.42 12.34
N ALA A 294 6.16 -10.63 12.06
CA ALA A 294 4.84 -10.79 12.65
C ALA A 294 3.76 -10.48 11.59
N SER A 295 2.57 -11.01 11.79
CA SER A 295 1.36 -10.61 11.05
C SER A 295 0.34 -10.08 12.04
N THR A 296 -0.41 -9.07 11.61
CA THR A 296 -1.43 -8.38 12.41
C THR A 296 -2.76 -8.38 11.65
N ALA A 297 -3.86 -8.55 12.38
CA ALA A 297 -5.20 -8.41 11.82
C ALA A 297 -5.57 -6.92 11.76
N ALA A 298 -5.01 -6.20 10.80
CA ALA A 298 -5.30 -4.77 10.59
C ALA A 298 -6.74 -4.52 10.11
N GLY A 299 -7.36 -5.54 9.50
CA GLY A 299 -8.70 -5.45 8.95
C GLY A 299 -8.74 -4.59 7.67
N PRO A 300 -9.90 -4.55 7.00
CA PRO A 300 -9.95 -4.03 5.63
C PRO A 300 -10.25 -2.52 5.55
N CYS A 301 -10.14 -1.78 6.66
CA CYS A 301 -10.43 -0.34 6.71
C CYS A 301 -9.57 0.47 5.73
N PHE A 302 -8.30 0.10 5.58
CA PHE A 302 -7.36 0.71 4.63
C PHE A 302 -7.72 0.42 3.16
N GLU A 303 -8.53 -0.60 2.90
CA GLU A 303 -9.07 -0.92 1.57
C GLU A 303 -10.45 -0.25 1.34
N GLY A 304 -10.92 0.53 2.30
CA GLY A 304 -12.21 1.22 2.27
C GLY A 304 -13.40 0.32 2.63
N ALA A 305 -13.19 -0.89 3.12
CA ALA A 305 -14.28 -1.74 3.61
C ALA A 305 -14.56 -1.48 5.10
N ASN A 306 -15.78 -1.77 5.55
CA ASN A 306 -16.28 -1.44 6.90
C ASN A 306 -16.27 0.06 7.25
N ILE A 307 -16.12 0.91 6.24
CA ILE A 307 -16.20 2.36 6.38
C ILE A 307 -17.48 2.81 5.67
N SER A 308 -18.29 3.62 6.34
CA SER A 308 -19.66 3.97 5.93
C SER A 308 -19.75 4.56 4.53
N SER A 309 -18.83 5.47 4.20
CA SER A 309 -18.66 6.04 2.85
C SER A 309 -17.40 5.48 2.17
N GLY A 310 -16.92 4.33 2.62
CA GLY A 310 -15.67 3.74 2.17
C GLY A 310 -15.79 3.06 0.80
N MET A 311 -14.73 3.15 0.01
CA MET A 311 -14.61 2.38 -1.23
C MET A 311 -13.14 2.11 -1.57
N ARG A 312 -12.89 1.13 -2.44
CA ARG A 312 -11.54 0.90 -2.97
C ARG A 312 -11.04 2.11 -3.75
N ALA A 313 -9.72 2.24 -3.85
CA ALA A 313 -9.08 3.23 -4.72
C ALA A 313 -9.42 2.94 -6.19
N ALA A 314 -10.44 3.63 -6.69
CA ALA A 314 -10.97 3.53 -8.03
C ALA A 314 -11.61 4.87 -8.42
N SER A 315 -12.01 5.01 -9.69
CA SER A 315 -12.70 6.19 -10.21
C SER A 315 -13.82 6.67 -9.28
N GLY A 316 -13.75 7.93 -8.86
CA GLY A 316 -14.71 8.52 -7.91
C GLY A 316 -14.33 8.41 -6.43
N ALA A 317 -13.26 7.67 -6.06
CA ALA A 317 -12.80 7.63 -4.68
C ALA A 317 -12.03 8.90 -4.30
N ILE A 318 -12.35 9.47 -3.13
CA ILE A 318 -11.56 10.52 -2.52
C ILE A 318 -10.25 9.90 -2.01
N GLU A 319 -9.13 10.33 -2.60
CA GLU A 319 -7.79 9.76 -2.33
C GLU A 319 -6.89 10.65 -1.47
N SER A 320 -7.23 11.93 -1.34
CA SER A 320 -6.52 12.85 -0.46
C SER A 320 -7.47 13.90 0.07
N VAL A 321 -7.26 14.31 1.32
CA VAL A 321 -8.04 15.33 2.01
C VAL A 321 -7.09 16.28 2.73
N TYR A 322 -7.37 17.57 2.69
CA TYR A 322 -6.63 18.55 3.47
C TYR A 322 -7.52 19.71 3.89
N PHE A 323 -7.24 20.24 5.08
CA PHE A 323 -8.04 21.30 5.67
C PHE A 323 -7.29 22.63 5.55
N THR A 324 -8.06 23.69 5.33
CA THR A 324 -7.63 25.07 5.49
C THR A 324 -8.60 25.77 6.42
N ASP A 325 -8.29 27.01 6.78
CA ASP A 325 -9.18 27.78 7.63
C ASP A 325 -10.47 28.22 6.88
N GLU A 326 -10.52 28.05 5.55
CA GLU A 326 -11.64 28.45 4.71
C GLU A 326 -12.53 27.27 4.29
N SER A 327 -11.98 26.07 4.15
CA SER A 327 -12.75 24.88 3.75
C SER A 327 -11.96 23.58 3.87
N ILE A 328 -12.70 22.47 3.77
CA ILE A 328 -12.17 21.13 3.48
C ILE A 328 -11.95 21.01 1.96
N PHE A 329 -10.77 20.56 1.56
CA PHE A 329 -10.44 20.26 0.17
C PHE A 329 -10.12 18.78 0.02
N TYR A 330 -10.41 18.23 -1.15
CA TYR A 330 -10.18 16.82 -1.44
C TYR A 330 -9.89 16.59 -2.94
N ASN A 331 -9.23 15.47 -3.23
CA ASN A 331 -8.97 14.96 -4.57
C ASN A 331 -9.74 13.68 -4.83
N VAL A 332 -10.26 13.55 -6.04
CA VAL A 332 -11.01 12.37 -6.49
C VAL A 332 -10.28 11.72 -7.65
N ILE A 333 -10.08 10.41 -7.58
CA ILE A 333 -9.49 9.62 -8.67
C ILE A 333 -10.32 9.81 -9.94
N ASP A 334 -9.62 10.04 -11.07
CA ASP A 334 -10.15 10.39 -12.40
C ASP A 334 -10.92 11.73 -12.48
N ASN A 335 -10.90 12.54 -11.42
CA ASN A 335 -11.52 13.88 -11.40
C ASN A 335 -13.02 13.86 -11.79
N VAL A 336 -13.73 12.83 -11.33
CA VAL A 336 -15.19 12.68 -11.47
C VAL A 336 -15.89 13.03 -10.14
N PRO A 337 -17.24 13.14 -10.09
CA PRO A 337 -17.94 13.34 -8.83
C PRO A 337 -17.57 12.28 -7.79
N ALA A 338 -17.38 12.73 -6.54
CA ALA A 338 -16.96 11.87 -5.45
C ALA A 338 -18.03 10.82 -5.13
N LYS A 339 -17.61 9.55 -5.06
CA LYS A 339 -18.46 8.39 -4.79
C LYS A 339 -18.26 7.76 -3.42
N GLY A 340 -17.11 8.01 -2.80
CA GLY A 340 -16.72 7.46 -1.51
C GLY A 340 -15.29 7.84 -1.16
N LEU A 341 -14.75 7.24 -0.11
CA LEU A 341 -13.45 7.51 0.48
C LEU A 341 -12.57 6.26 0.41
N CYS A 342 -11.39 6.35 -0.20
CA CYS A 342 -10.42 5.25 -0.11
C CYS A 342 -9.52 5.39 1.12
N GLY A 343 -8.72 4.37 1.42
CA GLY A 343 -7.93 4.35 2.65
C GLY A 343 -6.93 5.51 2.80
N SER A 344 -6.34 6.02 1.70
CA SER A 344 -5.43 7.17 1.77
C SER A 344 -6.21 8.44 2.13
N GLY A 345 -7.40 8.61 1.54
CA GLY A 345 -8.34 9.67 1.91
C GLY A 345 -8.80 9.56 3.37
N LEU A 346 -9.02 8.34 3.88
CA LEU A 346 -9.39 8.06 5.27
C LEU A 346 -8.27 8.42 6.26
N ILE A 347 -7.02 8.06 5.95
CA ILE A 347 -5.87 8.46 6.76
C ILE A 347 -5.71 9.99 6.75
N ASP A 348 -5.84 10.62 5.59
CA ASP A 348 -5.71 12.05 5.43
C ASP A 348 -6.77 12.82 6.22
N ILE A 349 -8.06 12.47 6.07
CA ILE A 349 -9.13 13.15 6.83
C ILE A 349 -8.92 12.99 8.33
N ILE A 350 -8.62 11.79 8.84
CA ILE A 350 -8.44 11.58 10.28
C ILE A 350 -7.21 12.33 10.80
N ALA A 351 -6.12 12.38 10.03
CA ALA A 351 -4.95 13.19 10.38
C ALA A 351 -5.26 14.70 10.43
N GLU A 352 -6.15 15.19 9.59
CA GLU A 352 -6.58 16.59 9.59
C GLU A 352 -7.57 16.89 10.71
N LEU A 353 -8.48 15.96 11.03
CA LEU A 353 -9.36 16.05 12.20
C LEU A 353 -8.55 16.14 13.50
N LEU A 354 -7.45 15.38 13.63
CA LEU A 354 -6.51 15.49 14.75
C LEU A 354 -5.81 16.86 14.76
N ARG A 355 -5.33 17.33 13.60
CA ARG A 355 -4.59 18.61 13.49
C ARG A 355 -5.42 19.81 13.92
N TYR A 356 -6.70 19.81 13.57
CA TYR A 356 -7.64 20.86 13.95
C TYR A 356 -8.33 20.58 15.30
N GLU A 357 -7.89 19.55 16.04
CA GLU A 357 -8.48 19.13 17.31
C GLU A 357 -9.99 18.87 17.24
N ILE A 358 -10.54 18.54 16.07
CA ILE A 358 -11.95 18.15 15.89
C ILE A 358 -12.20 16.81 16.58
N ILE A 359 -11.21 15.94 16.54
CA ILE A 359 -11.17 14.70 17.33
C ILE A 359 -10.08 14.79 18.39
N ASP A 360 -10.30 14.16 19.54
CA ASP A 360 -9.31 14.02 20.62
C ASP A 360 -8.49 12.72 20.47
N GLU A 361 -7.58 12.45 21.42
CA GLU A 361 -6.73 11.26 21.39
C GLU A 361 -7.54 9.96 21.47
N THR A 362 -8.75 10.03 22.03
CA THR A 362 -9.65 8.88 22.08
C THR A 362 -10.34 8.66 20.73
N GLY A 363 -10.25 9.60 19.79
CA GLY A 363 -10.94 9.57 18.51
C GLY A 363 -12.39 10.05 18.57
N ARG A 364 -12.83 10.65 19.70
CA ARG A 364 -14.18 11.20 19.82
C ARG A 364 -14.28 12.48 18.99
N ILE A 365 -15.28 12.57 18.13
CA ILE A 365 -15.64 13.81 17.43
C ILE A 365 -16.30 14.75 18.44
N LYS A 366 -15.66 15.90 18.69
CA LYS A 366 -16.14 16.90 19.63
C LYS A 366 -17.42 17.56 19.12
N ASN A 367 -18.23 18.06 20.05
CA ASN A 367 -19.46 18.78 19.73
C ASN A 367 -19.13 20.20 19.24
N ILE A 368 -20.04 20.81 18.48
CA ILE A 368 -19.92 22.18 17.95
C ILE A 368 -19.65 23.18 19.07
N ARG A 369 -20.27 23.01 20.24
CA ARG A 369 -20.04 23.87 21.42
C ARG A 369 -18.59 23.84 21.91
N GLU A 370 -17.92 22.69 21.85
CA GLU A 370 -16.52 22.53 22.28
C GLU A 370 -15.54 23.12 21.26
N LEU A 371 -15.98 23.29 20.01
CA LEU A 371 -15.16 23.69 18.87
C LEU A 371 -15.37 25.14 18.43
N LYS A 372 -16.49 25.76 18.84
CA LYS A 372 -16.96 27.06 18.34
C LYS A 372 -15.90 28.17 18.40
N ASP A 373 -15.10 28.20 19.46
CA ASP A 373 -14.09 29.23 19.69
C ASP A 373 -12.69 28.83 19.18
N LYS A 374 -12.55 27.60 18.65
CA LYS A 374 -11.28 27.01 18.20
C LYS A 374 -11.20 26.81 16.69
N LEU A 375 -12.35 26.68 16.02
CA LEU A 375 -12.42 26.39 14.61
C LEU A 375 -13.03 27.56 13.80
N PRO A 376 -12.54 27.78 12.58
CA PRO A 376 -13.22 28.63 11.61
C PRO A 376 -14.64 28.15 11.30
N SER A 377 -15.55 29.08 11.03
CA SER A 377 -16.97 28.80 10.76
C SER A 377 -17.18 27.77 9.65
N ALA A 378 -16.38 27.84 8.58
CA ALA A 378 -16.47 26.90 7.47
C ALA A 378 -16.18 25.44 7.85
N LEU A 379 -15.28 25.21 8.82
CA LEU A 379 -15.01 23.86 9.33
C LEU A 379 -16.10 23.43 10.32
N LEU A 380 -16.64 24.35 11.13
CA LEU A 380 -17.76 24.06 12.04
C LEU A 380 -19.01 23.59 11.30
N GLU A 381 -19.32 24.19 10.14
CA GLU A 381 -20.47 23.81 9.30
C GLU A 381 -20.38 22.38 8.75
N SER A 382 -19.17 21.81 8.68
CA SER A 382 -18.97 20.41 8.27
C SER A 382 -19.36 19.41 9.35
N ILE A 383 -19.52 19.84 10.61
CA ILE A 383 -19.81 18.95 11.73
C ILE A 383 -21.32 18.79 11.86
N VAL A 384 -21.77 17.54 11.80
CA VAL A 384 -23.18 17.18 11.93
C VAL A 384 -23.36 16.38 13.22
N GLU A 385 -24.03 16.99 14.19
CA GLU A 385 -24.41 16.33 15.44
C GLU A 385 -25.68 15.49 15.24
N ASN A 386 -25.68 14.28 15.79
CA ASN A 386 -26.87 13.43 15.84
C ASN A 386 -26.88 12.61 17.14
N LYS A 387 -27.98 11.93 17.44
CA LYS A 387 -28.13 11.14 18.69
C LYS A 387 -27.24 9.88 18.74
N GLU A 388 -26.81 9.36 17.58
CA GLU A 388 -26.03 8.14 17.43
C GLU A 388 -24.50 8.40 17.44
N GLY A 389 -24.10 9.67 17.31
CA GLY A 389 -22.71 10.13 17.30
C GLY A 389 -22.43 11.15 16.20
N ASN A 390 -21.58 12.14 16.49
CA ASN A 390 -21.25 13.17 15.51
C ASN A 390 -20.58 12.58 14.27
N LYS A 391 -20.71 13.28 13.15
CA LYS A 391 -20.04 12.95 11.88
C LYS A 391 -19.54 14.21 11.19
N VAL A 392 -18.56 14.07 10.31
CA VAL A 392 -17.97 15.16 9.54
C VAL A 392 -18.31 15.00 8.06
N LEU A 393 -18.89 16.03 7.46
CA LEU A 393 -19.14 16.10 6.01
C LEU A 393 -17.84 16.42 5.28
N VAL A 394 -17.37 15.49 4.44
CA VAL A 394 -16.14 15.67 3.65
C VAL A 394 -16.45 16.24 2.28
N ALA A 395 -17.48 15.70 1.62
CA ALA A 395 -17.88 16.13 0.29
C ALA A 395 -19.40 16.03 0.12
N LYS A 396 -19.96 16.91 -0.70
CA LYS A 396 -21.37 16.90 -1.10
C LYS A 396 -21.46 17.18 -2.59
N ASN A 397 -22.20 16.35 -3.31
CA ASN A 397 -22.59 16.56 -4.70
C ASN A 397 -24.10 16.30 -4.86
N ASP A 398 -24.60 16.42 -6.10
CA ASP A 398 -26.03 16.25 -6.41
C ASP A 398 -26.53 14.82 -6.16
N GLU A 399 -25.63 13.82 -6.17
CA GLU A 399 -25.98 12.40 -6.02
C GLU A 399 -25.92 11.95 -4.55
N GLN A 400 -24.95 12.42 -3.76
CA GLN A 400 -24.74 11.98 -2.39
C GLN A 400 -23.88 12.92 -1.54
N SER A 401 -23.88 12.65 -0.23
CA SER A 401 -23.00 13.29 0.76
C SER A 401 -22.07 12.23 1.36
N ILE A 402 -20.77 12.51 1.35
CA ILE A 402 -19.73 11.65 1.90
C ILE A 402 -19.40 12.13 3.30
N PHE A 403 -19.60 11.25 4.28
CA PHE A 403 -19.33 11.53 5.69
C PHE A 403 -18.22 10.63 6.23
N VAL A 404 -17.54 11.12 7.26
CA VAL A 404 -16.76 10.30 8.20
C VAL A 404 -17.51 10.28 9.52
N THR A 405 -17.90 9.10 9.95
CA THR A 405 -18.67 8.89 11.19
C THR A 405 -17.77 8.57 12.37
N GLN A 406 -18.34 8.63 13.58
CA GLN A 406 -17.66 8.17 14.78
C GLN A 406 -17.22 6.70 14.67
N GLN A 407 -18.03 5.83 14.06
CA GLN A 407 -17.70 4.42 13.86
C GLN A 407 -16.54 4.25 12.87
N ASP A 408 -16.51 5.03 11.78
CA ASP A 408 -15.41 4.96 10.80
C ASP A 408 -14.05 5.28 11.45
N ILE A 409 -14.03 6.21 12.41
CA ILE A 409 -12.83 6.51 13.20
C ILE A 409 -12.45 5.30 14.08
N ARG A 410 -13.43 4.63 14.69
CA ARG A 410 -13.18 3.42 15.51
C ARG A 410 -12.57 2.31 14.68
N GLU A 411 -13.08 2.08 13.47
CA GLU A 411 -12.54 1.07 12.56
C GLU A 411 -11.08 1.39 12.16
N LEU A 412 -10.77 2.65 11.83
CA LEU A 412 -9.38 3.03 11.56
C LEU A 412 -8.49 2.83 12.81
N GLN A 413 -8.99 3.18 14.00
CA GLN A 413 -8.25 3.01 15.25
C GLN A 413 -7.86 1.55 15.49
N LEU A 414 -8.75 0.60 15.25
CA LEU A 414 -8.45 -0.83 15.38
C LEU A 414 -7.34 -1.25 14.39
N GLY A 415 -7.47 -0.85 13.12
CA GLY A 415 -6.49 -1.24 12.11
C GLY A 415 -5.10 -0.63 12.33
N LYS A 416 -5.03 0.65 12.69
CA LYS A 416 -3.74 1.28 13.00
C LYS A 416 -3.15 0.79 14.33
N ALA A 417 -3.98 0.43 15.31
CA ALA A 417 -3.53 -0.15 16.56
C ALA A 417 -2.88 -1.52 16.36
N ALA A 418 -3.45 -2.36 15.49
CA ALA A 418 -2.91 -3.68 15.19
C ALA A 418 -1.48 -3.58 14.65
N ILE A 419 -1.26 -2.73 13.64
CA ILE A 419 0.05 -2.48 13.04
C ILE A 419 1.02 -1.89 14.08
N SER A 420 0.61 -0.83 14.77
CA SER A 420 1.46 -0.12 15.73
C SER A 420 1.88 -1.03 16.89
N ALA A 421 0.96 -1.84 17.42
CA ALA A 421 1.26 -2.81 18.46
C ALA A 421 2.20 -3.91 17.95
N GLY A 422 2.00 -4.42 16.73
CA GLY A 422 2.94 -5.36 16.12
C GLY A 422 4.36 -4.80 16.02
N ILE A 423 4.51 -3.54 15.60
CA ILE A 423 5.81 -2.87 15.54
C ILE A 423 6.43 -2.78 16.95
N GLN A 424 5.65 -2.37 17.95
CA GLN A 424 6.13 -2.26 19.32
C GLN A 424 6.59 -3.62 19.87
N MET A 425 5.80 -4.67 19.70
CA MET A 425 6.16 -6.03 20.13
C MET A 425 7.46 -6.51 19.47
N LEU A 426 7.62 -6.29 18.16
CA LEU A 426 8.86 -6.66 17.47
C LEU A 426 10.06 -5.87 18.00
N THR A 427 9.90 -4.58 18.31
CA THR A 427 11.01 -3.78 18.87
C THR A 427 11.39 -4.20 20.28
N MET A 428 10.40 -4.57 21.11
CA MET A 428 10.63 -5.14 22.45
C MET A 428 11.38 -6.47 22.34
N GLU A 429 10.94 -7.36 21.46
CA GLU A 429 11.58 -8.67 21.23
C GLU A 429 13.00 -8.55 20.64
N MET A 430 13.23 -7.55 19.79
CA MET A 430 14.55 -7.25 19.25
C MET A 430 15.47 -6.60 20.30
N GLY A 431 14.91 -6.02 21.37
CA GLY A 431 15.66 -5.32 22.41
C GLY A 431 16.18 -3.95 21.97
N ILE A 432 15.47 -3.26 21.07
CA ILE A 432 15.87 -1.95 20.52
C ILE A 432 14.81 -0.89 20.75
N LYS A 433 15.22 0.39 20.71
CA LYS A 433 14.30 1.53 20.69
C LYS A 433 13.94 1.93 19.26
N ILE A 434 12.74 2.47 19.06
CA ILE A 434 12.26 2.99 17.76
C ILE A 434 13.27 3.91 17.06
N LYS A 435 13.98 4.76 17.82
CA LYS A 435 14.97 5.70 17.27
C LYS A 435 16.17 5.01 16.59
N GLU A 436 16.45 3.76 16.95
CA GLU A 436 17.54 2.94 16.44
C GLU A 436 17.20 2.28 15.10
N ILE A 437 15.94 2.32 14.68
CA ILE A 437 15.53 1.90 13.33
C ILE A 437 16.12 2.88 12.31
N ASP A 438 16.88 2.38 11.35
CA ASP A 438 17.54 3.18 10.32
C ASP A 438 16.59 3.55 9.18
N GLU A 439 15.75 2.60 8.76
CA GLU A 439 14.84 2.73 7.62
C GLU A 439 13.47 2.12 7.93
N ILE A 440 12.40 2.84 7.61
CA ILE A 440 11.02 2.36 7.61
C ILE A 440 10.56 2.25 6.16
N LEU A 441 10.16 1.06 5.74
CA LEU A 441 9.88 0.69 4.36
C LEU A 441 8.39 0.35 4.25
N LEU A 442 7.60 1.23 3.65
CA LEU A 442 6.17 1.03 3.43
C LEU A 442 5.97 0.28 2.11
N ALA A 443 5.54 -0.97 2.23
CA ALA A 443 5.26 -1.90 1.14
C ALA A 443 3.76 -1.99 0.87
N GLY A 444 3.40 -2.81 -0.11
CA GLY A 444 2.02 -3.01 -0.55
C GLY A 444 1.56 -1.97 -1.56
N THR A 445 0.53 -2.31 -2.32
CA THR A 445 -0.08 -1.38 -3.30
C THR A 445 -0.61 -0.13 -2.60
N PHE A 446 -1.25 -0.30 -1.44
CA PHE A 446 -1.79 0.79 -0.61
C PHE A 446 -0.69 1.69 -0.02
N GLY A 447 0.37 1.08 0.53
CA GLY A 447 1.44 1.81 1.23
C GLY A 447 2.10 2.93 0.41
N ASN A 448 2.07 2.84 -0.92
CA ASN A 448 2.64 3.86 -1.83
C ASN A 448 1.84 5.16 -1.92
N TYR A 449 0.60 5.19 -1.44
CA TYR A 449 -0.31 6.34 -1.56
C TYR A 449 -0.53 7.08 -0.23
N ILE A 450 -0.02 6.55 0.88
CA ILE A 450 -0.22 7.11 2.22
C ILE A 450 0.73 8.29 2.44
N ASP A 451 0.25 9.47 2.85
CA ASP A 451 1.16 10.54 3.31
C ASP A 451 1.86 10.12 4.62
N LYS A 452 3.19 10.07 4.59
CA LYS A 452 4.02 9.62 5.74
C LYS A 452 3.83 10.47 6.99
N THR A 453 3.56 11.76 6.82
CA THR A 453 3.29 12.69 7.92
C THR A 453 1.97 12.34 8.57
N ASN A 454 0.94 12.09 7.76
CA ASN A 454 -0.38 11.72 8.25
C ASN A 454 -0.36 10.33 8.91
N ALA A 455 0.36 9.37 8.32
CA ALA A 455 0.58 8.04 8.92
C ALA A 455 1.23 8.12 10.31
N GLN A 456 2.22 9.01 10.49
CA GLN A 456 2.83 9.26 11.81
C GLN A 456 1.86 9.96 12.76
N ARG A 457 1.09 10.94 12.28
CA ARG A 457 0.13 11.68 13.10
C ARG A 457 -0.96 10.78 13.66
N ILE A 458 -1.48 9.85 12.87
CA ILE A 458 -2.50 8.90 13.35
C ILE A 458 -1.89 7.76 14.20
N GLY A 459 -0.57 7.67 14.28
CA GLY A 459 0.14 6.61 15.02
C GLY A 459 0.13 5.26 14.32
N LEU A 460 -0.07 5.22 13.00
CA LEU A 460 0.03 4.00 12.19
C LEU A 460 1.49 3.54 12.07
N ILE A 461 2.39 4.50 11.91
CA ILE A 461 3.84 4.24 11.87
C ILE A 461 4.56 5.08 12.94
N PRO A 462 5.73 4.64 13.41
CA PRO A 462 6.45 5.34 14.48
C PRO A 462 6.86 6.77 14.09
N SER A 463 6.80 7.68 15.08
CA SER A 463 7.25 9.06 14.93
C SER A 463 8.78 9.13 14.86
N VAL A 464 9.30 9.21 13.64
CA VAL A 464 10.73 9.34 13.30
C VAL A 464 10.91 10.37 12.20
N SER A 465 12.16 10.77 11.93
CA SER A 465 12.47 11.59 10.75
C SER A 465 11.89 10.99 9.47
N LEU A 466 11.07 11.75 8.75
CA LEU A 466 10.47 11.32 7.47
C LEU A 466 11.49 10.88 6.41
N LYS A 467 12.77 11.28 6.55
CA LYS A 467 13.87 10.81 5.69
C LYS A 467 14.15 9.31 5.86
N LYS A 468 13.82 8.72 7.02
CA LYS A 468 13.94 7.29 7.27
C LYS A 468 12.81 6.50 6.61
N VAL A 469 11.67 7.14 6.31
CA VAL A 469 10.48 6.49 5.77
C VAL A 469 10.53 6.50 4.23
N LYS A 470 10.47 5.32 3.60
CA LYS A 470 10.56 5.13 2.15
C LYS A 470 9.38 4.28 1.67
N TYR A 471 8.87 4.59 0.48
CA TYR A 471 7.93 3.70 -0.21
C TYR A 471 8.73 2.71 -1.04
N VAL A 472 8.30 1.45 -1.05
CA VAL A 472 9.03 0.39 -1.76
C VAL A 472 8.20 -0.32 -2.82
N GLY A 473 6.97 0.10 -3.11
CA GLY A 473 6.16 -0.58 -4.13
C GLY A 473 5.66 -1.94 -3.64
N ASN A 474 5.32 -2.80 -4.60
CA ASN A 474 5.00 -4.20 -4.32
C ASN A 474 6.31 -5.02 -4.17
N ALA A 475 6.83 -5.06 -2.94
CA ALA A 475 8.07 -5.76 -2.61
C ALA A 475 7.93 -7.30 -2.72
N ALA A 476 6.74 -7.85 -2.47
CA ALA A 476 6.47 -9.28 -2.65
C ALA A 476 6.64 -9.69 -4.13
N CYS A 477 6.01 -8.94 -5.04
CA CYS A 477 6.13 -9.18 -6.48
C CYS A 477 7.57 -9.02 -6.98
N GLU A 478 8.31 -8.02 -6.49
CA GLU A 478 9.73 -7.86 -6.85
C GLU A 478 10.59 -9.02 -6.31
N GLY A 479 10.32 -9.53 -5.11
CA GLY A 479 11.01 -10.71 -4.58
C GLY A 479 10.74 -11.96 -5.40
N ALA A 480 9.48 -12.17 -5.83
CA ALA A 480 9.11 -13.23 -6.76
C ALA A 480 9.84 -13.10 -8.11
N ARG A 481 9.98 -11.87 -8.62
CA ARG A 481 10.74 -11.58 -9.83
C ARG A 481 12.23 -11.89 -9.68
N LEU A 482 12.83 -11.54 -8.53
CA LEU A 482 14.24 -11.83 -8.25
C LEU A 482 14.50 -13.35 -8.16
N ALA A 483 13.63 -14.08 -7.46
CA ALA A 483 13.68 -15.54 -7.40
C ALA A 483 13.44 -16.18 -8.78
N LEU A 484 12.65 -15.58 -9.66
CA LEU A 484 12.45 -16.08 -11.02
C LEU A 484 13.75 -16.05 -11.86
N ILE A 485 14.56 -14.99 -11.72
CA ILE A 485 15.74 -14.72 -12.57
C ILE A 485 17.09 -15.14 -11.97
N SER A 486 17.14 -15.57 -10.71
CA SER A 486 18.38 -15.94 -10.01
C SER A 486 18.15 -17.17 -9.15
N GLN A 487 18.95 -18.21 -9.40
CA GLN A 487 18.95 -19.42 -8.58
C GLN A 487 19.55 -19.11 -7.20
N GLU A 488 20.57 -18.24 -7.15
CA GLU A 488 21.21 -17.81 -5.91
C GLU A 488 20.22 -17.14 -4.95
N VAL A 489 19.24 -16.39 -5.47
CA VAL A 489 18.17 -15.81 -4.64
C VAL A 489 17.25 -16.88 -4.07
N ARG A 490 16.93 -17.94 -4.83
CA ARG A 490 16.12 -19.07 -4.33
C ARG A 490 16.86 -19.82 -3.23
N ASP A 491 18.14 -20.12 -3.47
CA ASP A 491 18.98 -20.81 -2.52
C ASP A 491 19.14 -19.97 -1.22
N GLU A 492 19.31 -18.65 -1.34
CA GLU A 492 19.33 -17.72 -0.20
C GLU A 492 17.99 -17.72 0.56
N MET A 493 16.84 -17.70 -0.15
CA MET A 493 15.52 -17.78 0.49
C MET A 493 15.33 -19.08 1.28
N GLU A 494 15.69 -20.22 0.68
CA GLU A 494 15.55 -21.56 1.25
C GLU A 494 16.51 -21.81 2.43
N GLU A 495 17.71 -21.25 2.38
CA GLU A 495 18.66 -21.29 3.49
C GLU A 495 18.18 -20.40 4.64
N LYS A 496 17.87 -19.13 4.34
CA LYS A 496 17.67 -18.10 5.37
C LYS A 496 16.31 -18.17 6.05
N ILE A 497 15.30 -18.79 5.44
CA ILE A 497 13.99 -18.96 6.09
C ILE A 497 14.09 -19.66 7.45
N LYS A 498 15.09 -20.53 7.63
CA LYS A 498 15.34 -21.26 8.88
C LYS A 498 15.79 -20.36 10.04
N THR A 499 16.28 -19.16 9.72
CA THR A 499 16.79 -18.17 10.69
C THR A 499 15.81 -17.05 10.98
N ILE A 500 14.70 -16.97 10.24
CA ILE A 500 13.67 -15.97 10.47
C ILE A 500 12.84 -16.38 11.68
N GLU A 501 12.71 -15.47 12.64
CA GLU A 501 11.94 -15.69 13.87
C GLU A 501 10.53 -15.13 13.71
N HIS A 502 9.54 -16.03 13.71
CA HIS A 502 8.14 -15.64 13.74
C HIS A 502 7.71 -15.32 15.17
N ILE A 503 7.24 -14.09 15.38
CA ILE A 503 6.68 -13.64 16.65
C ILE A 503 5.16 -13.76 16.58
N ASP A 504 4.63 -14.80 17.22
CA ASP A 504 3.19 -14.97 17.40
C ASP A 504 2.67 -13.94 18.42
N LEU A 505 2.17 -12.83 17.91
CA LEU A 505 1.70 -11.70 18.71
C LEU A 505 0.59 -12.10 19.71
N ILE A 506 -0.32 -12.99 19.31
CA ILE A 506 -1.46 -13.40 20.15
C ILE A 506 -0.97 -14.16 21.39
N SER A 507 0.14 -14.88 21.27
CA SER A 507 0.76 -15.62 22.38
C SER A 507 1.53 -14.75 23.37
N LYS A 508 1.79 -13.46 23.04
CA LYS A 508 2.59 -12.57 23.88
C LYS A 508 1.74 -11.91 24.96
N ILE A 509 2.21 -12.01 26.20
CA ILE A 509 1.54 -11.47 27.40
C ILE A 509 1.23 -9.98 27.25
N ASP A 510 2.19 -9.20 26.72
CA ASP A 510 2.07 -7.74 26.63
C ASP A 510 1.27 -7.25 25.41
N PHE A 511 0.88 -8.15 24.48
CA PHE A 511 0.26 -7.73 23.22
C PHE A 511 -1.09 -7.06 23.41
N GLN A 512 -1.95 -7.60 24.29
CA GLN A 512 -3.29 -7.04 24.52
C GLN A 512 -3.20 -5.61 25.06
N GLN A 513 -2.35 -5.38 26.06
CA GLN A 513 -2.15 -4.04 26.62
C GLN A 513 -1.54 -3.09 25.57
N THR A 514 -0.52 -3.54 24.85
CA THR A 514 0.12 -2.76 23.77
C THR A 514 -0.88 -2.37 22.68
N PHE A 515 -1.79 -3.28 22.31
CA PHE A 515 -2.86 -3.02 21.36
C PHE A 515 -3.85 -1.97 21.88
N VAL A 516 -4.32 -2.11 23.12
CA VAL A 516 -5.23 -1.14 23.74
C VAL A 516 -4.61 0.25 23.81
N ASP A 517 -3.34 0.35 24.21
CA ASP A 517 -2.61 1.62 24.25
C ASP A 517 -2.47 2.23 22.85
N ALA A 518 -2.27 1.37 21.83
CA ALA A 518 -2.14 1.78 20.44
C ALA A 518 -3.48 2.19 19.78
N ILE A 519 -4.64 1.98 20.40
CA ILE A 519 -5.94 2.48 19.90
C ILE A 519 -5.97 4.01 19.94
N TYR A 520 -5.46 4.61 21.02
CA TYR A 520 -5.42 6.06 21.18
C TYR A 520 -4.52 6.71 20.13
N PHE A 521 -4.95 7.85 19.58
CA PHE A 521 -4.10 8.64 18.69
C PHE A 521 -2.94 9.25 19.47
N PRO A 522 -1.74 9.36 18.87
CA PRO A 522 -0.61 10.05 19.49
C PRO A 522 -0.97 11.48 19.89
N LYS A 523 -0.44 11.93 21.03
CA LYS A 523 -0.52 13.32 21.48
C LYS A 523 0.47 14.23 20.74
#